data_AF-A0A2N5CP40-F1
#
_entry.id   AF-A0A2N5CP40-F1
#
_cell.length_a   1.000
_cell.length_b   1.000
_cell.length_c   1.000
_cell.angle_alpha   90.00
_cell.angle_beta   90.00
_cell.angle_gamma   90.00
#
_symmetry.space_group_name_H-M   'P 1'
#
loop_
_entity.id
_entity.type
_entity.pdbx_description
1 polymer ?
#
loop_
_entity_poly.entity_id
_entity_poly.type
_entity_poly.pdbx_seq_one_letter_code
_entity_poly.pdbx_strand_id
1 'polypeptide(L)' 'MTQAANDDRRFSVHADHAGRHHARIVHEPTFEAAAVAYLEDLAIAPDEDEAIRVIVRDLDGGGEHCFRVDVETGQTAPCG' A
#
# COMPACT_ATOMS: atom_id res chain seq x y z
N MET A 1 20.77 4.86 -15.59
CA MET A 1 20.39 5.38 -14.25
C MET A 1 19.56 6.63 -14.47
N THR A 2 18.59 6.87 -13.58
CA THR A 2 17.72 8.07 -13.47
C THR A 2 16.35 7.99 -14.16
N GLN A 3 15.39 7.35 -13.47
CA GLN A 3 13.99 7.80 -13.46
C GLN A 3 13.62 8.08 -11.99
N ALA A 4 14.42 8.92 -11.36
CA ALA A 4 14.10 9.59 -10.10
C ALA A 4 13.77 11.04 -10.49
N ALA A 5 12.52 11.29 -10.84
CA ALA A 5 12.00 12.63 -11.06
C ALA A 5 10.52 12.65 -10.67
N ASN A 6 10.27 12.88 -9.37
CA ASN A 6 9.14 13.68 -8.86
C ASN A 6 7.75 13.41 -9.46
N ASP A 7 7.26 12.18 -9.37
CA ASP A 7 5.82 11.97 -9.36
C ASP A 7 5.51 11.30 -8.01
N ASP A 8 5.71 12.06 -6.93
CA ASP A 8 5.12 11.74 -5.62
C ASP A 8 3.61 11.74 -5.82
N ARG A 9 3.08 10.58 -6.18
CA ARG A 9 1.68 10.39 -6.53
C ARG A 9 0.90 10.11 -5.27
N ARG A 10 -0.32 10.62 -5.22
CA ARG A 10 -1.17 10.44 -4.07
C ARG A 10 -1.92 9.14 -4.22
N PHE A 11 -1.57 8.19 -3.39
CA PHE A 11 -2.22 6.91 -3.32
C PHE A 11 -3.08 6.84 -2.07
N SER A 12 -4.36 6.50 -2.24
CA SER A 12 -5.25 6.11 -1.15
C SER A 12 -5.08 4.62 -0.90
N VAL A 13 -4.42 4.26 0.19
CA VAL A 13 -4.20 2.88 0.63
C VAL A 13 -5.17 2.55 1.76
N HIS A 14 -5.81 1.39 1.68
CA HIS A 14 -6.62 0.87 2.78
C HIS A 14 -6.46 -0.64 2.86
N ALA A 15 -6.49 -1.17 4.07
CA ALA A 15 -6.51 -2.61 4.24
C ALA A 15 -7.90 -3.17 3.91
N ASP A 16 -7.95 -4.27 3.17
CA ASP A 16 -9.19 -4.93 2.71
C ASP A 16 -10.12 -5.27 3.89
N HIS A 17 -9.54 -5.82 4.97
CA HIS A 17 -10.26 -6.16 6.20
C HIS A 17 -10.81 -4.97 7.01
N ALA A 18 -10.20 -3.78 6.89
CA ALA A 18 -10.57 -2.59 7.65
C ALA A 18 -11.58 -1.71 6.87
N GLY A 19 -11.75 -2.00 5.58
CA GLY A 19 -12.59 -1.24 4.66
C GLY A 19 -12.06 0.17 4.40
N ARG A 20 -12.75 0.90 3.50
CA ARG A 20 -12.38 2.26 3.08
C ARG A 20 -12.41 3.30 4.21
N HIS A 21 -12.97 2.97 5.37
CA HIS A 21 -13.02 3.85 6.54
C HIS A 21 -11.64 4.06 7.18
N HIS A 22 -10.72 3.11 7.00
CA HIS A 22 -9.33 3.23 7.47
C HIS A 22 -8.36 3.60 6.34
N ALA A 23 -8.87 4.19 5.25
CA ALA A 23 -8.02 4.62 4.15
C ALA A 23 -7.09 5.75 4.58
N ARG A 24 -5.81 5.63 4.21
CA ARG A 24 -4.81 6.68 4.34
C ARG A 24 -4.28 7.09 2.99
N ILE A 25 -3.92 8.36 2.89
CA ILE A 25 -3.28 8.91 1.70
C ILE A 25 -1.78 8.93 1.96
N VAL A 26 -1.02 8.25 1.10
CA VAL A 26 0.44 8.23 1.11
C VAL A 26 0.95 8.82 -0.19
N HIS A 27 2.13 9.43 -0.14
CA HIS A 27 2.77 10.02 -1.31
C HIS A 27 3.99 9.20 -1.63
N GLU A 28 3.96 8.50 -2.76
CA GLU A 28 5.01 7.56 -3.14
C GLU A 28 5.15 7.57 -4.66
N PRO A 29 6.28 7.08 -5.21
CA PRO A 29 6.48 7.01 -6.65
C PRO A 29 5.77 5.81 -7.29
N THR A 30 5.42 4.78 -6.50
CA THR A 30 4.82 3.54 -7.01
C THR A 30 3.74 2.99 -6.07
N PHE A 31 2.86 2.14 -6.61
CA PHE A 31 1.82 1.46 -5.84
C PHE A 31 2.40 0.53 -4.76
N GLU A 32 3.50 -0.16 -5.06
CA GLU A 32 4.17 -1.08 -4.12
C GLU A 32 4.79 -0.30 -2.95
N ALA A 33 5.47 0.82 -3.23
CA ALA A 33 6.01 1.69 -2.19
C ALA A 33 4.89 2.24 -1.29
N ALA A 34 3.77 2.66 -1.88
CA ALA A 34 2.59 3.11 -1.14
C ALA A 34 2.03 2.03 -0.20
N ALA A 35 1.98 0.77 -0.64
CA ALA A 35 1.52 -0.36 0.16
C ALA A 35 2.42 -0.61 1.38
N VAL A 36 3.74 -0.57 1.19
CA VAL A 36 4.71 -0.76 2.28
C VAL A 36 4.67 0.42 3.25
N ALA A 37 4.72 1.66 2.76
CA ALA A 37 4.67 2.85 3.59
C ALA A 37 3.41 2.91 4.48
N TYR A 38 2.27 2.46 3.94
CA TYR A 38 1.04 2.33 4.72
C TYR A 38 1.20 1.37 5.90
N LEU A 39 1.88 0.24 5.73
CA LEU A 39 2.09 -0.73 6.82
C LEU A 39 3.11 -0.26 7.84
N GLU A 40 4.18 0.40 7.39
CA GLU A 40 5.17 1.01 8.30
C GLU A 40 4.51 2.04 9.23
N ASP A 41 3.59 2.86 8.70
CA ASP A 41 2.84 3.84 9.50
C ASP A 41 1.75 3.22 10.37
N LEU A 42 1.08 2.17 9.88
CA LEU A 42 -0.04 1.55 10.59
C LEU A 42 0.39 0.82 11.86
N ALA A 43 1.70 0.56 12.04
CA ALA A 43 2.27 -0.12 13.21
C ALA A 43 1.42 -1.33 13.63
N ILE A 44 1.02 -2.14 12.64
CA ILE A 44 0.20 -3.32 12.86
C ILE A 44 1.02 -4.28 13.72
N ALA A 45 0.54 -4.54 14.94
CA ALA A 45 0.97 -5.73 15.65
C ALA A 45 0.61 -6.92 14.75
N PRO A 46 1.52 -7.86 14.47
CA PRO A 46 1.21 -9.04 13.69
C PRO A 46 0.20 -9.87 14.48
N ASP A 47 -1.09 -9.55 14.36
CA ASP A 47 -2.14 -10.53 14.56
C ASP A 47 -1.95 -11.63 13.49
N GLU A 48 -2.37 -12.85 13.82
CA GLU A 48 -1.93 -14.15 13.26
C GLU A 48 -1.98 -14.32 11.72
N ASP A 49 -2.41 -13.33 10.95
CA ASP A 49 -2.29 -13.26 9.50
C ASP A 49 -0.90 -12.73 9.08
N GLU A 50 0.00 -13.67 8.73
CA GLU A 50 1.36 -13.42 8.19
C GLU A 50 1.42 -12.37 7.06
N ALA A 51 0.31 -12.13 6.36
CA ALA A 51 0.25 -11.16 5.29
C ALA A 51 -1.10 -10.45 5.16
N ILE A 52 -1.06 -9.12 5.06
CA ILE A 52 -2.23 -8.23 5.00
C ILE A 52 -2.53 -7.87 3.56
N ARG A 53 -3.81 -7.94 3.17
CA ARG A 53 -4.28 -7.42 1.89
C ARG A 53 -4.55 -5.92 1.99
N VAL A 54 -3.88 -5.14 1.15
CA VAL A 54 -4.05 -3.70 1.01
C VAL A 54 -4.46 -3.36 -0.41
N ILE A 55 -5.37 -2.41 -0.53
CA ILE A 55 -5.88 -1.90 -1.79
C ILE A 55 -5.33 -0.48 -1.94
N VAL A 56 -4.52 -0.29 -2.97
CA VAL A 56 -3.86 0.98 -3.31
C VAL A 56 -4.60 1.59 -4.49
N ARG A 57 -5.17 2.79 -4.29
CA ARG A 57 -5.87 3.53 -5.32
C ARG A 57 -5.11 4.82 -5.66
N ASP A 58 -4.73 4.96 -6.92
CA ASP A 58 -4.18 6.19 -7.47
C ASP A 58 -5.27 7.26 -7.54
N LEU A 59 -5.05 8.39 -6.85
CA LEU A 59 -5.95 9.53 -6.85
C LEU A 59 -5.70 10.49 -8.02
N ASP A 60 -4.50 10.46 -8.60
CA ASP A 60 -4.10 11.32 -9.70
C ASP A 60 -4.36 10.63 -11.06
N GLY A 61 -4.13 9.32 -11.16
CA GLY A 61 -4.33 8.49 -12.36
C GLY A 61 -5.60 7.63 -12.38
N GLY A 62 -6.25 7.41 -11.23
CA GLY A 62 -7.55 6.72 -11.13
C GLY A 62 -7.53 5.17 -11.16
N GLY A 63 -6.35 4.54 -11.11
CA GLY A 63 -6.21 3.08 -11.04
C GLY A 63 -6.29 2.52 -9.61
N GLU A 64 -6.87 1.34 -9.41
CA GLU A 64 -6.88 0.64 -8.12
C GLU A 64 -6.18 -0.72 -8.28
N HIS A 65 -5.26 -1.02 -7.38
CA HIS A 65 -4.47 -2.25 -7.39
C HIS A 65 -4.51 -2.90 -6.00
N CYS A 66 -4.70 -4.22 -5.97
CA CYS A 66 -4.65 -5.00 -4.74
C CYS A 66 -3.28 -5.64 -4.59
N PHE A 67 -2.68 -5.43 -3.43
CA PHE A 67 -1.44 -6.07 -3.00
C PHE A 67 -1.66 -6.80 -1.69
N ARG A 68 -1.08 -7.99 -1.58
CA ARG A 68 -0.84 -8.70 -0.34
C ARG A 68 0.56 -8.35 0.12
N VAL A 69 0.69 -7.82 1.32
CA VAL A 69 1.99 -7.48 1.89
C VAL A 69 2.25 -8.33 3.12
N ASP A 70 3.37 -9.00 3.12
CA ASP A 70 3.85 -9.81 4.22
C ASP A 70 4.34 -8.90 5.35
N VAL A 71 3.80 -9.08 6.56
CA VAL A 71 4.07 -8.17 7.69
C VAL A 71 5.44 -8.44 8.30
N GLU A 72 5.93 -9.67 8.20
CA GLU A 72 7.22 -10.08 8.76
C GLU A 72 8.38 -9.62 7.88
N THR A 73 8.23 -9.72 6.56
CA THR A 73 9.29 -9.46 5.58
C THR A 73 9.13 -8.14 4.82
N GLY A 74 7.94 -7.54 4.84
CA GLY A 74 7.59 -6.37 4.04
C GLY A 74 7.44 -6.65 2.54
N GLN A 75 7.39 -7.92 2.12
CA GLN A 75 7.28 -8.27 0.71
C GLN A 75 5.85 -8.05 0.18
N THR A 76 5.73 -7.36 -0.95
CA THR A 76 4.45 -7.13 -1.64
C THR A 76 4.26 -8.11 -2.79
N ALA A 77 3.08 -8.74 -2.88
CA ALA A 77 2.65 -9.58 -3.98
C ALA A 77 1.27 -9.09 -4.50
N PRO A 78 0.95 -9.22 -5.80
CA PRO A 78 -0.40 -8.91 -6.28
C PRO A 78 -1.42 -9.92 -5.74
N CYS A 79 -2.67 -9.49 -5.51
CA CYS A 79 -3.74 -10.35 -4.96
C CYS A 79 -4.29 -11.43 -5.93
N GLY A 80 -3.59 -11.73 -7.02
CA GLY A 80 -4.03 -12.64 -8.10
C GLY A 80 -3.70 -14.10 -7.84
#